data_AF-A0A0F9LMC6-F1
#
_entry.id   AF-A0A0F9LMC6-F1
#
_cell.length_a   1.000
_cell.length_b   1.000
_cell.length_c   1.000
_cell.angle_alpha   90.00
_cell.angle_beta   90.00
_cell.angle_gamma   90.00
#
_symmetry.space_group_name_H-M   'P 1'
#
loop_
_entity.id
_entity.type
_entity.pdbx_description
1 polymer ?
#
loop_
_entity_poly.entity_id
_entity_poly.type
_entity_poly.pdbx_seq_one_letter_code
_entity_poly.pdbx_strand_id
1 'polypeptide(L)'
;MSDEIRQFYTAGNTLYAIIRNTVGQVWYPTGEVFEDWGTGGRAATDYDIPLTYTGVQEYIGDFDTNIDAGRYDVQVMRRVGGAPADTDPFAGVTQITWSGSAAVGVGEVGAAITTAQAKEHLRITHSDDDTYIAAITLAASEWCEEYQNRVYVQREVIDYYDRFPTIIRPRKSPLISVDDIYYYNTSGVLTLLAATVYDVGTYKEPGRIALAYNQSWPSIRNMINAVVVTYQAGWVARANIPEEIKHAVKLMVGHLYENREAASQVTINSIPLGVKSLLGMKRTINWS
;
A
#
# COMPACT_ATOMS: atom_id res chain seq x y z
N MET A 1 -11.28 -11.98 14.95
CA MET A 1 -10.03 -11.61 14.28
C MET A 1 -9.97 -12.61 13.17
N SER A 2 -10.54 -12.22 12.04
CA SER A 2 -10.90 -13.15 11.00
C SER A 2 -10.75 -12.46 9.66
N ASP A 3 -10.28 -13.22 8.67
CA ASP A 3 -10.32 -12.89 7.25
C ASP A 3 -9.18 -11.98 6.74
N GLU A 4 -7.99 -12.05 7.35
CA GLU A 4 -6.82 -11.30 6.88
C GLU A 4 -6.25 -11.82 5.56
N ILE A 5 -6.39 -13.12 5.30
CA ILE A 5 -6.07 -13.73 4.01
C ILE A 5 -7.31 -13.65 3.13
N ARG A 6 -7.21 -13.01 1.97
CA ARG A 6 -8.34 -12.82 1.04
C ARG A 6 -7.91 -13.16 -0.38
N GLN A 7 -8.70 -13.97 -1.07
CA GLN A 7 -8.45 -14.36 -2.46
C GLN A 7 -9.75 -14.36 -3.26
N PHE A 8 -9.77 -13.57 -4.34
CA PHE A 8 -10.85 -13.66 -5.33
C PHE A 8 -10.65 -14.88 -6.23
N TYR A 9 -11.66 -15.75 -6.32
CA TYR A 9 -11.63 -16.94 -7.16
C TYR A 9 -13.04 -17.45 -7.45
N THR A 10 -13.18 -18.21 -8.55
CA THR A 10 -14.47 -18.76 -8.98
C THR A 10 -15.03 -19.71 -7.92
N ALA A 11 -16.34 -19.61 -7.66
CA ALA A 11 -17.08 -20.48 -6.74
C ALA A 11 -16.95 -21.97 -7.09
N GLY A 12 -17.11 -22.83 -6.08
CA GLY A 12 -17.11 -24.29 -6.25
C GLY A 12 -15.72 -24.95 -6.20
N ASN A 13 -14.68 -24.17 -5.93
CA ASN A 13 -13.33 -24.69 -5.69
C ASN A 13 -13.03 -24.77 -4.20
N THR A 14 -12.03 -25.57 -3.82
CA THR A 14 -11.46 -25.56 -2.47
C THR A 14 -10.06 -24.95 -2.53
N LEU A 15 -9.82 -23.92 -1.72
CA LEU A 15 -8.55 -23.21 -1.68
C LEU A 15 -7.90 -23.35 -0.30
N TYR A 16 -6.58 -23.29 -0.28
CA TYR A 16 -5.77 -23.17 0.93
C TYR A 16 -4.61 -22.21 0.69
N ALA A 17 -4.15 -21.57 1.75
CA ALA A 17 -3.03 -20.65 1.74
C ALA A 17 -1.76 -21.30 2.32
N ILE A 18 -0.61 -20.81 1.87
CA ILE A 18 0.73 -21.09 2.38
C ILE A 18 1.38 -19.74 2.63
N ILE A 19 1.89 -19.52 3.84
CA ILE A 19 2.57 -18.29 4.22
C ILE A 19 4.08 -18.47 4.04
N ARG A 20 4.73 -17.53 3.35
CA ARG A 20 6.18 -17.48 3.16
C ARG A 20 6.79 -16.22 3.73
N ASN A 21 7.95 -16.34 4.36
CA ASN A 21 8.74 -15.18 4.77
C ASN A 21 9.62 -14.65 3.62
N THR A 22 10.26 -13.50 3.83
CA THR A 22 11.09 -12.82 2.82
C THR A 22 12.33 -13.62 2.37
N VAL A 23 12.70 -14.65 3.13
CA VAL A 23 13.83 -15.54 2.83
C VAL A 23 13.40 -16.82 2.11
N GLY A 24 12.08 -17.00 1.88
CA GLY A 24 11.50 -18.11 1.12
C GLY A 24 11.06 -19.32 1.95
N GLN A 25 11.26 -19.28 3.28
CA GLN A 25 10.81 -20.32 4.20
C GLN A 25 9.29 -20.30 4.36
N VAL A 26 8.70 -21.44 4.69
CA VAL A 26 7.25 -21.64 4.83
C VAL A 26 6.84 -21.75 6.29
N TRP A 27 5.69 -21.19 6.64
CA TRP A 27 5.12 -21.31 7.99
C TRP A 27 4.58 -22.73 8.19
N TYR A 28 5.06 -23.41 9.24
CA TYR A 28 4.52 -24.69 9.69
C TYR A 28 3.55 -24.45 10.87
N PRO A 29 2.22 -24.48 10.67
CA PRO A 29 1.25 -24.07 11.69
C PRO A 29 1.30 -24.93 12.96
N THR A 30 1.53 -26.24 12.84
CA THR A 30 1.54 -27.14 14.01
C THR A 30 2.81 -26.98 14.86
N GLY A 31 3.94 -26.63 14.24
CA GLY A 31 5.20 -26.40 14.95
C GLY A 31 5.49 -24.94 15.25
N GLU A 32 4.63 -24.03 14.80
CA GLU A 32 4.73 -22.57 14.98
C GLU A 32 6.12 -22.03 14.60
N VAL A 33 6.65 -22.46 13.45
CA VAL A 33 8.00 -22.10 13.01
C VAL A 33 8.07 -21.92 11.50
N PHE A 34 8.92 -21.00 11.04
CA PHE A 34 9.33 -20.92 9.64
C PHE A 34 10.48 -21.89 9.35
N GLU A 35 10.31 -22.72 8.33
CA GLU A 35 11.29 -23.72 7.92
C GLU A 35 11.36 -23.89 6.40
N ASP A 36 12.35 -24.62 5.90
CA ASP A 36 12.44 -24.92 4.47
C ASP A 36 11.35 -25.94 4.07
N TRP A 37 10.78 -25.77 2.87
CA TRP A 37 9.78 -26.71 2.35
C TRP A 37 10.33 -28.14 2.34
N GLY A 38 9.54 -29.10 2.82
CA GLY A 38 9.95 -30.51 2.89
C GLY A 38 10.71 -30.90 4.16
N THR A 39 10.94 -29.97 5.09
CA THR A 39 11.60 -30.28 6.37
C THR A 39 10.85 -31.40 7.10
N GLY A 40 11.59 -32.42 7.56
CA GLY A 40 10.98 -33.57 8.25
C GLY A 40 10.09 -34.46 7.38
N GLY A 41 10.14 -34.33 6.04
CA GLY A 41 9.27 -35.06 5.12
C GLY A 41 7.86 -34.49 4.99
N ARG A 42 7.65 -33.26 5.47
CA ARG A 42 6.38 -32.53 5.40
C ARG A 42 6.02 -32.14 3.96
N ALA A 43 4.73 -32.18 3.65
CA ALA A 43 4.18 -31.82 2.35
C ALA A 43 3.20 -30.64 2.48
N ALA A 44 2.54 -30.26 1.39
CA ALA A 44 1.53 -29.20 1.39
C ALA A 44 0.46 -29.36 2.48
N THR A 45 0.11 -30.59 2.86
CA THR A 45 -0.84 -30.93 3.95
C THR A 45 -0.40 -30.52 5.35
N ASP A 46 0.89 -30.22 5.54
CA ASP A 46 1.43 -29.82 6.83
C ASP A 46 1.54 -28.29 6.94
N TYR A 47 1.53 -27.59 5.81
CA TYR A 47 1.68 -26.14 5.72
C TYR A 47 0.37 -25.42 5.34
N ASP A 48 -0.71 -26.17 5.08
CA ASP A 48 -1.95 -25.59 4.56
C ASP A 48 -2.73 -24.81 5.62
N ILE A 49 -3.23 -23.66 5.19
CA ILE A 49 -4.19 -22.85 5.95
C ILE A 49 -5.50 -22.86 5.15
N PRO A 50 -6.54 -23.56 5.60
CA PRO A 50 -7.77 -23.71 4.83
C PRO A 50 -8.49 -22.38 4.65
N LEU A 51 -8.97 -22.11 3.44
CA LEU A 51 -9.77 -20.92 3.14
C LEU A 51 -11.25 -21.26 3.02
N THR A 52 -12.10 -20.39 3.55
CA THR A 52 -13.55 -20.52 3.54
C THR A 52 -14.15 -19.62 2.47
N TYR A 53 -15.07 -20.16 1.66
CA TYR A 53 -15.77 -19.38 0.65
C TYR A 53 -16.83 -18.48 1.29
N THR A 54 -16.83 -17.18 0.96
CA THR A 54 -17.74 -16.18 1.56
C THR A 54 -19.15 -16.20 0.97
N GLY A 55 -19.34 -16.87 -0.17
CA GLY A 55 -20.57 -16.80 -0.97
C GLY A 55 -20.49 -15.86 -2.17
N VAL A 56 -19.47 -15.00 -2.26
CA VAL A 56 -19.36 -13.96 -3.31
C VAL A 56 -17.97 -13.93 -3.97
N GLN A 57 -17.63 -14.97 -4.75
CA GLN A 57 -16.35 -15.09 -5.50
C GLN A 57 -15.08 -14.75 -4.68
N GLU A 58 -15.14 -14.90 -3.36
CA GLU A 58 -14.07 -14.55 -2.44
C GLU A 58 -13.89 -15.70 -1.44
N TYR A 59 -12.63 -15.98 -1.12
CA TYR A 59 -12.20 -16.94 -0.12
C TYR A 59 -11.42 -16.20 0.95
N ILE A 60 -11.71 -16.50 2.22
CA ILE A 60 -11.16 -15.85 3.40
C ILE A 60 -10.48 -16.87 4.31
N GLY A 61 -9.45 -16.45 5.03
CA GLY A 61 -8.80 -17.24 6.05
C GLY A 61 -8.02 -16.36 7.02
N ASP A 62 -7.59 -16.98 8.11
CA ASP A 62 -7.00 -16.26 9.24
C ASP A 62 -5.48 -16.36 9.19
N PHE A 63 -4.82 -15.24 9.52
CA PHE A 63 -3.37 -15.23 9.69
C PHE A 63 -3.00 -15.64 11.12
N ASP A 64 -1.97 -16.48 11.26
CA ASP A 64 -1.59 -17.03 12.56
C ASP A 64 -0.97 -15.94 13.47
N THR A 65 -1.51 -15.81 14.68
CA THR A 65 -1.05 -14.81 15.67
C THR A 65 0.31 -15.12 16.27
N ASN A 66 0.81 -16.36 16.11
CA ASN A 66 2.16 -16.73 16.54
C ASN A 66 3.24 -16.29 15.53
N ILE A 67 2.84 -15.78 14.36
CA ILE A 67 3.78 -15.22 13.39
C ILE A 67 4.21 -13.83 13.85
N ASP A 68 5.52 -13.64 13.97
CA ASP A 68 6.12 -12.35 14.30
C ASP A 68 5.75 -11.24 13.31
N ALA A 69 5.80 -9.99 13.77
CA ALA A 69 5.60 -8.83 12.90
C ALA A 69 6.59 -8.84 11.72
N GLY A 70 6.10 -8.61 10.50
CA GLY A 70 6.92 -8.77 9.31
C GLY A 70 6.15 -8.67 8.01
N ARG A 71 6.84 -8.87 6.89
CA ARG A 71 6.26 -8.91 5.55
C ARG A 71 6.27 -10.35 5.05
N TYR A 72 5.13 -10.81 4.56
CA TYR A 72 4.93 -12.21 4.17
C TYR A 72 4.22 -12.30 2.84
N ASP A 73 4.60 -13.28 2.04
CA ASP A 73 3.90 -13.64 0.82
C ASP A 73 2.93 -14.77 1.13
N VAL A 74 1.65 -14.54 0.84
CA VAL A 74 0.58 -15.53 1.02
C VAL A 74 0.26 -16.13 -0.34
N GLN A 75 0.69 -17.36 -0.56
CA GLN A 75 0.42 -18.12 -1.78
C GLN A 75 -0.85 -18.93 -1.59
N VAL A 76 -1.80 -18.80 -2.51
CA VAL A 76 -3.06 -19.53 -2.49
C VAL A 76 -3.03 -20.59 -3.58
N MET A 77 -3.33 -21.82 -3.18
CA MET A 77 -3.38 -23.01 -4.04
C MET A 77 -4.81 -23.52 -4.13
N ARG A 78 -5.15 -24.12 -5.27
CA ARG A 78 -6.43 -24.79 -5.47
C ARG A 78 -6.27 -26.28 -5.25
N ARG A 79 -6.92 -26.80 -4.21
CA ARG A 79 -6.96 -28.22 -3.91
C ARG A 79 -7.78 -28.98 -4.95
N VAL A 80 -7.13 -29.91 -5.67
CA VAL A 80 -7.80 -30.76 -6.67
C VAL A 80 -8.25 -32.10 -6.07
N GLY A 81 -7.51 -32.60 -5.08
CA GLY A 81 -7.77 -33.88 -4.40
C GLY A 81 -8.54 -33.78 -3.09
N GLY A 82 -8.58 -34.89 -2.35
CA GLY A 82 -9.18 -34.96 -1.01
C GLY A 82 -8.37 -34.27 0.07
N ALA A 83 -7.08 -34.05 -0.18
CA ALA A 83 -6.13 -33.36 0.70
C ALA A 83 -5.22 -32.43 -0.14
N PRO A 84 -4.68 -31.35 0.46
CA PRO A 84 -3.65 -30.52 -0.17
C PRO A 84 -2.50 -31.37 -0.72
N ALA A 85 -1.95 -31.00 -1.87
CA ALA A 85 -0.83 -31.71 -2.49
C ALA A 85 0.18 -30.75 -3.11
N ASP A 86 1.46 -31.13 -3.14
CA ASP A 86 2.53 -30.33 -3.75
C ASP A 86 2.32 -30.09 -5.26
N THR A 87 1.47 -30.89 -5.89
CA THR A 87 1.08 -30.77 -7.30
C THR A 87 -0.15 -29.90 -7.54
N ASP A 88 -0.76 -29.35 -6.48
CA ASP A 88 -1.98 -28.54 -6.62
C ASP A 88 -1.68 -27.25 -7.41
N PRO A 89 -2.58 -26.85 -8.33
CA PRO A 89 -2.39 -25.68 -9.16
C PRO A 89 -2.48 -24.39 -8.34
N PHE A 90 -1.58 -23.46 -8.66
CA PHE A 90 -1.56 -22.12 -8.11
C PHE A 90 -2.82 -21.32 -8.47
N ALA A 91 -3.41 -20.66 -7.48
CA ALA A 91 -4.62 -19.85 -7.62
C ALA A 91 -4.34 -18.34 -7.52
N GLY A 92 -3.33 -17.93 -6.74
CA GLY A 92 -2.96 -16.52 -6.59
C GLY A 92 -1.88 -16.31 -5.54
N VAL A 93 -1.30 -15.11 -5.51
CA VAL A 93 -0.41 -14.65 -4.44
C VAL A 93 -0.81 -13.25 -4.05
N THR A 94 -0.80 -12.99 -2.76
CA THR A 94 -0.91 -11.65 -2.20
C THR A 94 0.20 -11.44 -1.19
N GLN A 95 0.49 -10.19 -0.88
CA GLN A 95 1.46 -9.86 0.14
C GLN A 95 0.77 -9.17 1.31
N ILE A 96 1.15 -9.57 2.51
CA ILE A 96 0.63 -9.01 3.74
C ILE A 96 1.78 -8.43 4.56
N THR A 97 1.56 -7.25 5.12
CA THR A 97 2.38 -6.75 6.22
C THR A 97 1.64 -7.07 7.51
N TRP A 98 2.30 -7.72 8.45
CA TRP A 98 1.72 -8.22 9.69
C TRP A 98 2.29 -7.48 10.88
N SER A 99 1.44 -7.06 11.82
CA SER A 99 1.87 -6.37 13.05
C SER A 99 2.23 -7.32 14.20
N GLY A 100 2.08 -8.63 14.02
CA GLY A 100 2.08 -9.62 15.10
C GLY A 100 0.67 -9.95 15.60
N SER A 101 -0.34 -9.13 15.29
CA SER A 101 -1.71 -9.38 15.75
C SER A 101 -2.81 -8.95 14.78
N ALA A 102 -2.47 -8.24 13.69
CA ALA A 102 -3.43 -7.81 12.67
C ALA A 102 -2.73 -7.56 11.34
N ALA A 103 -3.48 -7.72 10.25
CA ALA A 103 -3.04 -7.30 8.93
C ALA A 103 -2.85 -5.78 8.95
N VAL A 104 -1.62 -5.35 8.68
CA VAL A 104 -1.33 -3.97 8.35
C VAL A 104 -1.61 -3.83 6.87
N GLY A 105 -2.73 -3.18 6.54
CA GLY A 105 -3.06 -2.87 5.16
C GLY A 105 -1.90 -2.14 4.50
N VAL A 106 -1.36 -2.71 3.42
CA VAL A 106 -0.56 -1.94 2.45
C VAL A 106 -1.58 -1.11 1.68
N GLY A 107 -1.99 0.01 2.28
CA GLY A 107 -3.14 0.79 1.81
C GLY A 107 -4.16 1.15 2.89
N GLU A 108 -3.77 1.31 4.16
CA GLU A 108 -4.42 2.36 4.95
C GLU A 108 -3.70 3.67 4.65
N VAL A 109 -4.46 4.73 4.38
CA VAL A 109 -3.92 6.08 4.35
C VAL A 109 -3.25 6.31 5.72
N GLY A 110 -1.93 6.24 5.76
CA GLY A 110 -1.21 6.32 7.02
C GLY A 110 -1.06 7.78 7.43
N ALA A 111 -1.53 8.12 8.62
CA ALA A 111 -1.27 9.43 9.19
C ALA A 111 0.25 9.70 9.32
N ALA A 112 0.67 10.94 9.05
CA ALA A 112 2.08 11.34 9.15
C ALA A 112 2.62 11.34 10.58
N ILE A 113 1.73 11.43 11.57
CA ILE A 113 2.03 11.37 13.00
C ILE A 113 1.16 10.31 13.67
N THR A 114 1.60 9.80 14.82
CA THR A 114 0.79 8.91 15.67
C THR A 114 -0.29 9.69 16.42
N THR A 115 -1.34 9.00 16.88
CA THR A 115 -2.32 9.54 17.82
C THR A 115 -1.66 10.05 19.11
N ALA A 116 -0.63 9.37 19.62
CA ALA A 116 0.11 9.82 20.80
C ALA A 116 0.81 11.18 20.57
N GLN A 117 1.46 11.36 19.42
CA GLN A 117 2.09 12.64 19.05
C GLN A 117 1.07 13.76 18.83
N ALA A 118 -0.12 13.42 18.32
CA ALA A 118 -1.24 14.36 18.21
C ALA A 118 -1.76 14.77 19.60
N LYS A 119 -1.97 13.81 20.50
CA LYS A 119 -2.37 14.07 21.90
C LYS A 119 -1.36 14.92 22.64
N GLU A 120 -0.08 14.65 22.49
CA GLU A 120 1.00 15.46 23.05
C GLU A 120 0.91 16.92 22.57
N HIS A 121 0.66 17.13 21.27
CA HIS A 121 0.48 18.47 20.71
C HIS A 121 -0.77 19.18 21.28
N LEU A 122 -1.88 18.45 21.42
CA LEU A 122 -3.14 18.94 21.99
C LEU A 122 -3.13 19.05 23.52
N ARG A 123 -2.07 18.55 24.19
CA ARG A 123 -1.96 18.44 25.66
C ARG A 123 -3.06 17.59 26.30
N ILE A 124 -3.47 16.51 25.62
CA ILE A 124 -4.50 15.57 26.08
C ILE A 124 -3.84 14.35 26.72
N THR A 125 -4.20 14.05 27.98
CA THR A 125 -3.63 12.93 28.75
C THR A 125 -4.58 11.75 28.95
N HIS A 126 -5.88 11.90 28.67
CA HIS A 126 -6.89 10.84 28.78
C HIS A 126 -7.08 10.09 27.45
N SER A 127 -7.83 8.99 27.45
CA SER A 127 -8.06 8.14 26.27
C SER A 127 -9.41 8.33 25.59
N ASP A 128 -10.34 9.07 26.20
CA ASP A 128 -11.74 9.16 25.72
C ASP A 128 -11.87 9.71 24.28
N ASP A 129 -10.94 10.56 23.86
CA ASP A 129 -10.94 11.17 22.51
C ASP A 129 -10.01 10.45 21.51
N ASP A 130 -9.40 9.31 21.88
CA ASP A 130 -8.35 8.67 21.06
C ASP A 130 -8.84 8.31 19.65
N THR A 131 -10.06 7.78 19.53
CA THR A 131 -10.69 7.46 18.25
C THR A 131 -10.91 8.71 17.40
N TYR A 132 -11.38 9.80 18.02
CA TYR A 132 -11.62 11.06 17.31
C TYR A 132 -10.30 11.71 16.87
N ILE A 133 -9.30 11.74 17.76
CA ILE A 133 -7.96 12.29 17.49
C ILE A 133 -7.30 11.50 16.37
N ALA A 134 -7.42 10.17 16.34
CA ALA A 134 -6.92 9.35 15.25
C ALA A 134 -7.58 9.73 13.90
N ALA A 135 -8.91 9.89 13.88
CA ALA A 135 -9.65 10.25 12.68
C ALA A 135 -9.27 11.64 12.13
N ILE A 136 -9.17 12.67 12.98
CA ILE A 136 -8.77 14.01 12.52
C ILE A 136 -7.29 14.08 12.15
N THR A 137 -6.43 13.24 12.74
CA THR A 137 -5.01 13.14 12.37
C THR A 137 -4.85 12.56 10.98
N LEU A 138 -5.69 11.58 10.64
CA LEU A 138 -5.77 11.03 9.30
C LEU A 138 -6.23 12.09 8.28
N ALA A 139 -7.37 12.74 8.54
CA ALA A 139 -7.91 13.77 7.67
C ALA A 139 -6.93 14.96 7.48
N ALA A 140 -6.23 15.35 8.55
CA ALA A 140 -5.19 16.37 8.48
C ALA A 140 -4.02 15.94 7.59
N SER A 141 -3.61 14.67 7.68
CA SER A 141 -2.55 14.12 6.84
C SER A 141 -2.95 14.10 5.37
N GLU A 142 -4.16 13.62 5.05
CA GLU A 142 -4.71 13.60 3.69
C GLU A 142 -4.76 15.00 3.06
N TRP A 143 -5.23 15.99 3.81
CA TRP A 143 -5.28 17.36 3.34
C TRP A 143 -3.87 17.89 3.00
N CYS A 144 -2.89 17.58 3.85
CA CYS A 144 -1.50 17.99 3.65
C CYS A 144 -0.86 17.26 2.46
N GLU A 145 -1.12 15.95 2.29
CA GLU A 145 -0.69 15.15 1.14
C GLU A 145 -1.19 15.73 -0.17
N GLU A 146 -2.49 16.05 -0.23
CA GLU A 146 -3.11 16.59 -1.43
C GLU A 146 -2.60 18.01 -1.74
N TYR A 147 -2.45 18.85 -0.71
CA TYR A 147 -1.86 20.17 -0.88
C TYR A 147 -0.43 20.11 -1.46
N GLN A 148 0.37 19.13 -1.04
CA GLN A 148 1.75 18.98 -1.50
C GLN A 148 1.92 18.15 -2.78
N ASN A 149 0.89 17.44 -3.24
CA ASN A 149 0.99 16.37 -4.26
C ASN A 149 1.98 15.25 -3.85
N ARG A 150 1.95 14.86 -2.58
CA ARG A 150 2.83 13.83 -2.03
C ARG A 150 2.04 12.70 -1.38
N VAL A 151 2.74 11.62 -1.09
CA VAL A 151 2.32 10.52 -0.23
C VAL A 151 3.27 10.50 0.95
N TYR A 152 2.74 10.44 2.17
CA TYR A 152 3.51 10.53 3.41
C TYR A 152 3.91 9.15 3.91
N VAL A 153 2.94 8.26 4.06
CA VAL A 153 3.19 6.87 4.41
C VAL A 153 3.20 6.02 3.15
N GLN A 154 4.22 5.17 3.02
CA GLN A 154 4.36 4.30 1.85
C GLN A 154 3.06 3.56 1.53
N ARG A 155 2.63 3.64 0.26
CA ARG A 155 1.54 2.84 -0.31
C ARG A 155 1.71 2.67 -1.81
N GLU A 156 0.98 1.71 -2.34
CA GLU A 156 0.80 1.53 -3.77
C GLU A 156 -0.06 2.67 -4.34
N VAL A 157 0.31 3.16 -5.52
CA VAL A 157 -0.42 4.16 -6.29
C VAL A 157 -0.49 3.69 -7.74
N ILE A 158 -1.69 3.85 -8.33
CA ILE A 158 -1.93 3.52 -9.73
C ILE A 158 -2.20 4.82 -10.49
N ASP A 159 -1.41 5.07 -11.53
CA ASP A 159 -1.64 6.16 -12.47
C ASP A 159 -2.00 5.63 -13.85
N TYR A 160 -2.92 6.33 -14.51
CA TYR A 160 -3.38 6.03 -15.85
C TYR A 160 -2.95 7.13 -16.82
N TYR A 161 -2.53 6.73 -18.01
CA TYR A 161 -2.14 7.64 -19.09
C TYR A 161 -2.78 7.20 -20.41
N ASP A 162 -3.22 8.16 -21.22
CA ASP A 162 -3.80 7.89 -22.54
C ASP A 162 -2.77 7.45 -23.58
N ARG A 163 -1.49 7.73 -23.32
CA ARG A 163 -0.37 7.32 -24.18
C ARG A 163 0.94 7.29 -23.42
N PHE A 164 1.97 6.67 -23.99
CA PHE A 164 3.35 6.84 -23.53
C PHE A 164 3.84 8.28 -23.83
N PRO A 165 4.12 9.09 -22.81
CA PRO A 165 4.83 10.37 -22.98
C PRO A 165 6.32 10.13 -23.21
N THR A 166 7.07 11.19 -23.57
CA THR A 166 8.55 11.11 -23.66
C THR A 166 9.18 10.66 -22.33
N ILE A 167 8.63 11.12 -21.21
CA ILE A 167 9.00 10.73 -19.85
C ILE A 167 7.71 10.58 -19.07
N ILE A 168 7.48 9.41 -18.48
CA ILE A 168 6.37 9.20 -17.56
C ILE A 168 6.75 9.85 -16.23
N ARG A 169 5.87 10.71 -15.72
CA ARG A 169 6.01 11.35 -14.41
C ARG A 169 4.89 10.85 -13.52
N PRO A 170 5.17 9.90 -12.61
CA PRO A 170 4.22 9.49 -11.59
C PRO A 170 3.68 10.71 -10.84
N ARG A 171 2.38 10.73 -10.58
CA ARG A 171 1.68 11.88 -10.02
C ARG A 171 2.13 12.18 -8.59
N LYS A 172 2.34 11.13 -7.79
CA LYS A 172 2.65 11.23 -6.37
C LYS A 172 4.14 10.98 -6.12
N SER A 173 4.64 11.56 -5.03
CA SER A 173 6.06 11.51 -4.62
C SER A 173 6.17 11.43 -3.09
N PRO A 174 7.30 10.96 -2.53
CA PRO A 174 8.48 10.43 -3.20
C PRO A 174 8.21 9.07 -3.86
N LEU A 175 8.82 8.82 -5.03
CA LEU A 175 8.75 7.54 -5.73
C LEU A 175 9.78 6.58 -5.13
N ILE A 176 9.36 5.38 -4.72
CA ILE A 176 10.23 4.34 -4.15
C ILE A 176 10.64 3.36 -5.24
N SER A 177 9.67 2.74 -5.89
CA SER A 177 9.85 1.73 -6.94
C SER A 177 8.67 1.75 -7.90
N VAL A 178 8.86 1.21 -9.09
CA VAL A 178 7.77 0.90 -10.03
C VAL A 178 7.60 -0.61 -10.00
N ASP A 179 6.39 -1.06 -9.71
CA ASP A 179 6.08 -2.47 -9.57
C ASP A 179 5.82 -3.07 -10.95
N ASP A 180 4.92 -2.46 -11.71
CA ASP A 180 4.60 -2.87 -13.07
C ASP A 180 4.07 -1.72 -13.94
N ILE A 181 4.27 -1.86 -15.25
CA ILE A 181 3.69 -0.99 -16.27
C ILE A 181 2.96 -1.87 -17.26
N TYR A 182 1.65 -1.72 -17.36
CA TYR A 182 0.82 -2.38 -18.35
C TYR A 182 0.42 -1.40 -19.45
N TYR A 183 0.21 -1.91 -20.66
CA TYR A 183 -0.33 -1.13 -21.76
C TYR A 183 -1.24 -1.96 -22.67
N TYR A 184 -2.18 -1.30 -23.33
CA TYR A 184 -2.99 -1.92 -24.38
C TYR A 184 -2.25 -1.84 -25.71
N ASN A 185 -1.85 -2.99 -26.25
CA ASN A 185 -1.22 -3.07 -27.57
C ASN A 185 -2.21 -2.71 -28.69
N THR A 186 -1.74 -2.62 -29.94
CA THR A 186 -2.58 -2.23 -31.10
C THR A 186 -3.81 -3.15 -31.32
N SER A 187 -3.72 -4.41 -30.90
CA SER A 187 -4.83 -5.38 -30.92
C SER A 187 -5.81 -5.22 -29.74
N GLY A 188 -5.56 -4.31 -28.80
CA GLY A 188 -6.41 -4.07 -27.63
C GLY A 188 -6.20 -5.06 -26.48
N VAL A 189 -5.07 -5.78 -26.46
CA VAL A 189 -4.75 -6.74 -25.39
C VAL A 189 -3.83 -6.07 -24.37
N LEU A 190 -4.18 -6.20 -23.09
CA LEU A 190 -3.36 -5.73 -21.98
C LEU A 190 -2.05 -6.53 -21.94
N THR A 191 -0.93 -5.84 -22.04
CA THR A 191 0.42 -6.41 -22.16
C THR A 191 1.32 -5.80 -21.09
N LEU A 192 2.08 -6.63 -20.40
CA LEU A 192 3.12 -6.19 -19.45
C LEU A 192 4.31 -5.61 -20.23
N LEU A 193 4.74 -4.41 -19.86
CA LEU A 193 5.98 -3.82 -20.36
C LEU A 193 7.18 -4.43 -19.63
N ALA A 194 8.14 -4.96 -20.38
CA ALA A 194 9.36 -5.52 -19.79
C ALA A 194 10.18 -4.44 -19.06
N ALA A 195 10.67 -4.77 -17.86
CA ALA A 195 11.50 -3.87 -17.05
C ALA A 195 12.81 -3.43 -17.76
N THR A 196 13.27 -4.17 -18.76
CA THR A 196 14.45 -3.81 -19.57
C THR A 196 14.21 -2.63 -20.53
N VAL A 197 12.95 -2.22 -20.73
CA VAL A 197 12.58 -1.15 -21.66
C VAL A 197 12.74 0.23 -21.03
N TYR A 198 12.70 0.32 -19.70
CA TYR A 198 12.67 1.60 -18.98
C TYR A 198 13.64 1.66 -17.80
N ASP A 199 14.10 2.86 -17.50
CA ASP A 199 14.85 3.18 -16.29
C ASP A 199 14.00 4.03 -15.34
N VAL A 200 14.10 3.74 -14.05
CA VAL A 200 13.38 4.46 -13.00
C VAL A 200 14.33 5.42 -12.27
N GLY A 201 14.03 6.71 -12.35
CA GLY A 201 14.74 7.76 -11.62
C GLY A 201 13.99 8.18 -10.36
N THR A 202 14.44 7.70 -9.21
CA THR A 202 13.84 7.98 -7.88
C THR A 202 14.47 9.17 -7.15
N TYR A 203 15.69 9.59 -7.54
CA TYR A 203 16.44 10.64 -6.85
C TYR A 203 15.86 12.05 -6.97
N LYS A 204 15.20 12.36 -8.10
CA LYS A 204 14.59 13.67 -8.33
C LYS A 204 13.12 13.58 -7.96
N GLU A 205 12.60 14.62 -7.31
CA GLU A 205 11.17 14.77 -7.05
C GLU A 205 10.56 15.82 -8.00
N PRO A 206 9.48 15.51 -8.75
CA PRO A 206 8.83 14.20 -8.84
C PRO A 206 9.71 13.16 -9.55
N GLY A 207 9.46 11.89 -9.22
CA GLY A 207 10.11 10.75 -9.85
C GLY A 207 9.88 10.71 -11.37
N ARG A 208 10.73 10.00 -12.09
CA ARG A 208 10.61 9.86 -13.54
C ARG A 208 10.83 8.42 -13.98
N ILE A 209 10.10 8.01 -15.01
CA ILE A 209 10.33 6.76 -15.73
C ILE A 209 10.59 7.15 -17.18
N ALA A 210 11.77 6.78 -17.67
CA ALA A 210 12.24 7.11 -19.01
C ALA A 210 12.64 5.83 -19.74
N LEU A 211 12.74 5.89 -21.07
CA LEU A 211 13.28 4.79 -21.84
C LEU A 211 14.71 4.48 -21.43
N ALA A 212 15.02 3.20 -21.28
CA ALA A 212 16.38 2.74 -21.14
C ALA A 212 17.16 2.98 -22.44
N TYR A 213 18.49 2.94 -22.36
CA TYR A 213 19.36 3.18 -23.51
C TYR A 213 19.04 2.24 -24.68
N ASN A 214 18.92 2.79 -25.89
CA ASN A 214 18.54 2.07 -27.12
C ASN A 214 17.18 1.35 -27.08
N GLN A 215 16.23 1.84 -26.28
CA GLN A 215 14.85 1.35 -26.26
C GLN A 215 13.87 2.34 -26.88
N SER A 216 12.68 1.86 -27.24
CA SER A 216 11.56 2.67 -27.73
C SER A 216 10.26 2.20 -27.09
N TRP A 217 9.34 3.13 -26.83
CA TRP A 217 8.02 2.76 -26.31
C TRP A 217 7.26 1.90 -27.33
N PRO A 218 6.54 0.86 -26.89
CA PRO A 218 5.72 0.05 -27.78
C PRO A 218 4.60 0.87 -28.43
N SER A 219 4.19 0.45 -29.63
CA SER A 219 2.97 0.97 -30.25
C SER A 219 1.74 0.49 -29.48
N ILE A 220 0.88 1.44 -29.11
CA ILE A 220 -0.33 1.19 -28.33
C ILE A 220 -1.59 1.42 -29.16
N ARG A 221 -2.72 0.87 -28.73
CA ARG A 221 -4.03 1.25 -29.26
C ARG A 221 -4.41 2.63 -28.74
N ASN A 222 -4.99 3.48 -29.59
CA ASN A 222 -5.49 4.79 -29.18
C ASN A 222 -6.78 4.60 -28.37
N MET A 223 -6.68 4.73 -27.06
CA MET A 223 -7.80 4.66 -26.12
C MET A 223 -7.47 5.45 -24.84
N ILE A 224 -8.51 5.85 -24.12
CA ILE A 224 -8.35 6.48 -22.81
C ILE A 224 -7.74 5.45 -21.84
N ASN A 225 -6.81 5.89 -20.98
CA ASN A 225 -6.11 5.05 -20.00
C ASN A 225 -5.37 3.85 -20.64
N ALA A 226 -4.79 4.03 -21.83
CA ALA A 226 -4.08 2.99 -22.56
C ALA A 226 -2.83 2.45 -21.85
N VAL A 227 -2.25 3.20 -20.92
CA VAL A 227 -1.07 2.82 -20.12
C VAL A 227 -1.43 2.92 -18.64
N VAL A 228 -1.11 1.87 -17.88
CA VAL A 228 -1.34 1.75 -16.44
C VAL A 228 0.01 1.59 -15.77
N VAL A 229 0.32 2.42 -14.78
CA VAL A 229 1.57 2.39 -14.03
C VAL A 229 1.26 2.17 -12.57
N THR A 230 1.74 1.05 -12.03
CA THR A 230 1.64 0.70 -10.61
C THR A 230 2.99 0.95 -9.96
N TYR A 231 3.02 1.72 -8.88
CA TYR A 231 4.26 2.11 -8.22
C TYR A 231 4.08 2.33 -6.72
N GLN A 232 5.18 2.19 -5.98
CA GLN A 232 5.24 2.50 -4.55
C GLN A 232 5.66 3.95 -4.35
N ALA A 233 4.89 4.69 -3.57
CA ALA A 233 5.22 6.07 -3.20
C ALA A 233 5.05 6.31 -1.70
N GLY A 234 5.87 7.20 -1.15
CA GLY A 234 5.83 7.62 0.25
C GLY A 234 7.12 7.36 1.00
N TRP A 235 7.13 7.68 2.30
CA TRP A 235 8.26 7.34 3.16
C TRP A 235 8.03 5.97 3.78
N VAL A 236 9.03 5.10 3.66
CA VAL A 236 9.03 3.71 4.20
C VAL A 236 8.81 3.67 5.72
N ALA A 237 9.22 4.72 6.43
CA ALA A 237 9.06 4.84 7.87
C ALA A 237 8.59 6.23 8.25
N ARG A 238 7.63 6.31 9.19
CA ARG A 238 7.10 7.59 9.71
C ARG A 238 8.20 8.49 10.29
N ALA A 239 9.28 7.90 10.82
CA ALA A 239 10.46 8.62 11.29
C ALA A 239 11.14 9.44 10.18
N ASN A 240 11.13 8.95 8.94
CA ASN A 240 11.76 9.60 7.79
C ASN A 240 10.93 10.75 7.21
N ILE A 241 9.66 10.88 7.61
CA ILE A 241 8.83 12.02 7.20
C ILE A 241 9.45 13.28 7.82
N PRO A 242 9.75 14.31 7.00
CA PRO A 242 10.34 15.55 7.48
C PRO A 242 9.52 16.21 8.59
N GLU A 243 10.21 16.78 9.59
CA GLU A 243 9.56 17.40 10.75
C GLU A 243 8.67 18.59 10.36
N GLU A 244 8.95 19.27 9.24
CA GLU A 244 8.09 20.37 8.78
C GLU A 244 6.69 19.88 8.38
N ILE A 245 6.61 18.69 7.77
CA ILE A 245 5.34 18.05 7.42
C ILE A 245 4.60 17.62 8.68
N LYS A 246 5.30 16.96 9.61
CA LYS A 246 4.71 16.55 10.90
C LYS A 246 4.18 17.75 11.69
N HIS A 247 4.89 18.86 11.68
CA HIS A 247 4.46 20.08 12.35
C HIS A 247 3.23 20.71 11.68
N ALA A 248 3.19 20.73 10.33
CA ALA A 248 2.01 21.20 9.60
C ALA A 248 0.75 20.36 9.89
N VAL A 249 0.90 19.03 9.96
CA VAL A 249 -0.18 18.11 10.36
C VAL A 249 -0.62 18.38 11.80
N LYS A 250 0.31 18.59 12.73
CA LYS A 250 -0.01 18.97 14.13
C LYS A 250 -0.85 20.25 14.21
N LEU A 251 -0.46 21.30 13.48
CA LEU A 251 -1.23 22.55 13.42
C LEU A 251 -2.65 22.34 12.86
N MET A 252 -2.79 21.50 11.84
CA MET A 252 -4.09 21.15 11.27
C MET A 252 -4.95 20.35 12.26
N VAL A 253 -4.35 19.39 12.98
CA VAL A 253 -5.04 18.63 14.03
C VAL A 253 -5.52 19.55 15.15
N GLY A 254 -4.69 20.49 15.61
CA GLY A 254 -5.09 21.52 16.57
C GLY A 254 -6.31 22.32 16.10
N HIS A 255 -6.29 22.73 14.83
CA HIS A 255 -7.42 23.46 14.25
C HIS A 255 -8.70 22.62 14.22
N LEU A 256 -8.64 21.37 13.72
CA LEU A 256 -9.79 20.48 13.60
C LEU A 256 -10.37 20.06 14.95
N TYR A 257 -9.51 19.88 15.96
CA TYR A 257 -9.94 19.47 17.29
C TYR A 257 -10.72 20.58 18.02
N GLU A 258 -10.22 21.83 17.94
CA GLU A 258 -10.82 23.00 18.58
C GLU A 258 -12.04 23.54 17.81
N ASN A 259 -12.12 23.33 16.49
CA ASN A 259 -13.18 23.87 15.62
C ASN A 259 -13.97 22.73 14.98
N ARG A 260 -14.90 22.16 15.75
CA ARG A 260 -15.72 21.00 15.32
C ARG A 260 -16.94 21.38 14.47
N GLU A 261 -17.20 22.67 14.31
CA GLU A 261 -18.31 23.21 13.52
C GLU A 261 -17.81 23.85 12.23
N ALA A 262 -18.62 23.77 11.16
CA ALA A 262 -18.29 24.37 9.87
C ALA A 262 -18.41 25.91 9.86
N ALA A 263 -18.95 26.52 10.92
CA ALA A 263 -19.12 27.95 11.07
C ALA A 263 -18.76 28.38 12.50
N SER A 264 -18.24 29.60 12.64
CA SER A 264 -17.96 30.22 13.94
C SER A 264 -18.54 31.63 13.95
N GLN A 265 -18.98 32.07 15.13
CA GLN A 265 -19.43 33.46 15.34
C GLN A 265 -18.25 34.45 15.36
N VAL A 266 -17.01 33.96 15.50
CA VAL A 266 -15.79 34.78 15.57
C VAL A 266 -14.92 34.54 14.34
N THR A 267 -14.48 35.63 13.70
CA THR A 267 -13.52 35.55 12.59
C THR A 267 -12.14 35.14 13.10
N ILE A 268 -11.66 33.96 12.71
CA ILE A 268 -10.31 33.46 13.01
C ILE A 268 -9.39 33.84 11.85
N ASN A 269 -8.33 34.59 12.14
CA ASN A 269 -7.32 34.96 11.13
C ASN A 269 -6.23 33.89 11.01
N SER A 270 -5.82 33.58 9.78
CA SER A 270 -4.68 32.69 9.56
C SER A 270 -3.37 33.35 10.00
N ILE A 271 -2.56 32.62 10.77
CA ILE A 271 -1.19 33.05 11.07
C ILE A 271 -0.32 33.07 9.80
N PRO A 272 0.56 34.07 9.61
CA PRO A 272 1.38 34.20 8.40
C PRO A 272 2.29 32.99 8.10
N LEU A 273 2.81 32.31 9.13
CA LEU A 273 3.64 31.11 9.02
C LEU A 273 2.86 29.83 9.35
N GLY A 274 1.64 29.72 8.83
CA GLY A 274 0.75 28.57 9.06
C GLY A 274 1.03 27.34 8.19
N VAL A 275 0.06 26.41 8.19
CA VAL A 275 0.15 25.10 7.49
C VAL A 275 0.62 25.24 6.04
N LYS A 276 -0.01 26.11 5.26
CA LYS A 276 0.35 26.32 3.83
C LYS A 276 1.77 26.85 3.65
N SER A 277 2.24 27.72 4.53
CA SER A 277 3.59 28.29 4.46
C SER A 277 4.66 27.23 4.72
N LEU A 278 4.42 26.32 5.67
CA LEU A 278 5.32 25.18 5.93
C LEU A 278 5.36 24.21 4.75
N LEU A 279 4.18 23.86 4.23
CA LEU A 279 4.06 22.87 3.16
C LEU A 279 4.48 23.40 1.78
N GLY A 280 4.31 24.70 1.54
CA GLY A 280 4.51 25.34 0.24
C GLY A 280 5.94 25.27 -0.28
N MET A 281 6.93 25.21 0.61
CA MET A 281 8.36 25.19 0.23
C MET A 281 8.77 23.92 -0.53
N LYS A 282 8.17 22.77 -0.22
CA LYS A 282 8.51 21.45 -0.80
C LYS A 282 7.39 20.83 -1.63
N ARG A 283 6.43 21.67 -2.07
CA ARG A 283 5.30 21.24 -2.89
C ARG A 283 5.78 20.79 -4.27
N THR A 284 5.39 19.59 -4.67
CA THR A 284 5.69 19.09 -6.03
C THR A 284 4.70 19.71 -7.01
N ILE A 285 5.25 20.40 -8.01
CA ILE A 285 4.49 20.97 -9.12
C ILE A 285 4.66 20.03 -10.31
N ASN A 286 3.61 19.30 -10.63
CA ASN A 286 3.55 18.54 -11.87
C ASN A 286 3.22 19.52 -12.99
N TRP A 287 4.22 19.84 -13.81
CA TRP A 287 4.01 20.55 -15.06
C TRP A 287 3.45 19.52 -16.06
N SER A 288 2.16 19.66 -16.38
CA SER A 288 1.48 18.89 -17.43
C SER A 288 2.00 19.26 -18.81
#